data_AF-A0AAN7VJ50-F1
#
_entry.id   AF-A0AAN7VJ50-F1
#
_cell.length_a   1.000
_cell.length_b   1.000
_cell.length_c   1.000
_cell.angle_alpha   90.00
_cell.angle_beta   90.00
_cell.angle_gamma   90.00
#
_symmetry.space_group_name_H-M   'P 1'
#
loop_
_entity.id
_entity.type
_entity.pdbx_description
1 polymer ?
#
loop_
_entity_poly.entity_id
_entity_poly.type
_entity_poly.pdbx_seq_one_letter_code
_entity_poly.pdbx_strand_id
1 'polypeptide(L)'
;MDVGSYGKEDDAGIFQRSTLGKMFNNGTLLPPPRKLPNSDCVLPHVFVDNSNAIFNYRLCRARRTSENTFDLLAQVFRIIYTPINLLPETVDDVIIVSCCFHNLLRDAYISKAGPSYYHEHYQTLCKIHPQTI
;
A
#
# COMPACT_ATOMS: atom_id res chain seq x y z
N MET A 1 -6.95 36.66 1.63
CA MET A 1 -5.82 35.90 1.07
C MET A 1 -4.58 36.67 1.44
N ASP A 2 -3.90 36.24 2.50
CA ASP A 2 -2.66 36.86 2.94
C ASP A 2 -1.53 36.14 2.19
N VAL A 3 -0.90 36.83 1.25
CA VAL A 3 0.13 36.27 0.38
C VAL A 3 1.42 37.02 0.68
N GLY A 4 2.32 36.36 1.41
CA GLY A 4 3.72 36.76 1.52
C GLY A 4 4.25 36.80 2.95
N SER A 5 4.98 35.75 3.34
CA SER A 5 6.10 35.90 4.27
C SER A 5 7.41 35.76 3.49
N TYR A 6 8.22 36.82 3.53
CA TYR A 6 9.55 36.87 2.92
C TYR A 6 10.54 36.10 3.79
N GLY A 7 11.06 34.98 3.28
CA GLY A 7 12.36 34.40 3.62
C GLY A 7 12.64 34.04 5.10
N LYS A 8 12.78 32.73 5.36
CA LYS A 8 13.28 32.03 6.57
C LYS A 8 12.25 31.41 7.52
N GLU A 9 10.97 31.36 7.16
CA GLU A 9 10.00 30.53 7.90
C GLU A 9 9.69 29.27 7.09
N ASP A 10 9.90 28.09 7.70
CA ASP A 10 9.51 26.80 7.14
C ASP A 10 7.97 26.69 7.11
N ASP A 11 7.43 25.93 6.15
CA ASP A 11 6.00 25.74 5.95
C ASP A 11 5.31 25.25 7.24
N ALA A 12 6.03 24.49 8.06
CA ALA A 12 5.58 24.05 9.39
C ALA A 12 5.35 25.21 10.38
N GLY A 13 6.24 26.21 10.40
CA GLY A 13 6.13 27.38 11.28
C GLY A 13 5.00 28.32 10.84
N ILE A 14 4.85 28.50 9.52
CA ILE A 14 3.75 29.26 8.93
C ILE A 14 2.42 28.57 9.21
N PHE A 15 2.35 27.25 9.04
CA PHE A 15 1.16 26.46 9.33
C PHE A 15 0.74 26.61 10.78
N GLN A 16 1.65 26.45 11.74
CA GLN A 16 1.34 26.52 13.17
C GLN A 16 0.83 27.90 13.63
N ARG A 17 1.27 28.98 12.97
CA ARG A 17 0.84 30.36 13.27
C ARG A 17 -0.40 30.79 12.50
N SER A 18 -0.67 30.16 11.37
CA SER A 18 -1.83 30.45 10.52
C SER A 18 -3.15 30.20 11.24
N THR A 19 -4.20 30.90 10.80
CA THR A 19 -5.57 30.66 11.27
C THR A 19 -5.97 29.20 11.08
N LEU A 20 -5.53 28.58 9.99
CA LEU A 20 -5.79 27.17 9.68
C LEU A 20 -5.15 26.23 10.69
N GLY A 21 -3.86 26.41 11.02
CA GLY A 21 -3.16 25.57 12.00
C GLY A 21 -3.69 25.75 13.42
N LYS A 22 -4.11 26.96 13.79
CA LYS A 22 -4.82 27.20 15.07
C LYS A 22 -6.16 26.47 15.12
N MET A 23 -6.94 26.48 14.04
CA MET A 23 -8.21 25.75 13.95
C MET A 23 -8.00 24.23 13.94
N PHE A 24 -6.91 23.75 13.32
CA PHE A 24 -6.52 22.33 13.34
C PHE A 24 -6.19 21.87 14.76
N ASN A 25 -5.32 22.61 15.47
CA ASN A 25 -4.87 22.26 16.82
C ASN A 25 -6.00 22.37 17.86
N ASN A 26 -6.95 23.29 17.64
CA ASN A 26 -8.12 23.47 18.50
C ASN A 26 -9.26 22.49 18.16
N GLY A 27 -9.11 21.62 17.15
CA GLY A 27 -10.12 20.65 16.74
C GLY A 27 -11.39 21.27 16.13
N THR A 28 -11.39 22.57 15.81
CA THR A 28 -12.53 23.29 15.21
C THR A 28 -12.50 23.30 13.69
N LEU A 29 -11.40 22.84 13.09
CA LEU A 29 -11.25 22.77 11.63
C LEU A 29 -12.25 21.81 10.98
N LEU A 30 -12.60 20.75 11.70
CA LEU A 30 -13.54 19.74 11.25
C LEU A 30 -14.84 19.88 12.04
N PRO A 31 -16.01 19.74 11.39
CA PRO A 31 -17.25 19.66 12.12
C PRO A 31 -17.17 18.51 13.14
N PRO A 32 -17.82 18.63 14.31
CA PRO A 32 -17.79 17.58 15.31
C PRO A 32 -18.29 16.26 14.71
N PRO A 33 -17.71 15.11 15.10
CA PRO A 33 -18.10 13.80 14.58
C PRO A 33 -19.62 13.62 14.65
N ARG A 34 -20.24 13.31 13.51
CA ARG A 34 -21.70 13.14 13.38
C ARG A 34 -21.97 11.70 12.98
N LYS A 35 -23.00 11.09 13.57
CA LYS A 35 -23.50 9.79 13.12
C LYS A 35 -23.88 9.85 11.64
N LEU A 36 -23.47 8.86 10.87
CA LEU A 36 -23.93 8.75 9.49
C LEU A 36 -25.42 8.43 9.46
N PRO A 37 -26.17 8.92 8.47
CA PRO A 37 -27.54 8.47 8.27
C PRO A 37 -27.54 6.93 8.09
N ASN A 38 -28.36 6.24 8.88
CA ASN A 38 -28.51 4.77 8.94
C ASN A 38 -27.35 3.94 9.53
N SER A 39 -26.45 4.53 10.32
CA SER A 39 -25.43 3.76 11.03
C SER A 39 -25.08 4.37 12.39
N ASP A 40 -24.81 3.52 13.39
CA ASP A 40 -24.31 3.94 14.70
C ASP A 40 -22.81 4.24 14.72
N CYS A 41 -22.13 4.13 13.57
CA CYS A 41 -20.72 4.47 13.46
C CYS A 41 -20.53 6.00 13.49
N VAL A 42 -19.79 6.46 14.50
CA VAL A 42 -19.28 7.84 14.56
C VAL A 42 -17.94 7.86 13.82
N LEU A 43 -17.91 8.42 12.62
CA LEU A 43 -16.68 8.59 11.86
C LEU A 43 -16.11 10.00 12.07
N PRO A 44 -14.78 10.14 12.25
CA PRO A 44 -14.14 11.44 12.15
C PRO A 44 -14.35 11.99 10.74
N HIS A 45 -14.78 13.25 10.63
CA HIS A 45 -14.87 13.91 9.34
C HIS A 45 -13.45 14.12 8.82
N VAL A 46 -13.11 13.51 7.69
CA VAL A 46 -11.81 13.70 7.04
C VAL A 46 -12.02 14.58 5.82
N PHE A 47 -11.12 15.53 5.59
CA PHE A 47 -11.10 16.28 4.34
C PHE A 47 -10.84 15.32 3.18
N VAL A 48 -11.88 15.01 2.42
CA VAL A 48 -11.75 14.28 1.16
C VAL A 48 -11.56 15.31 0.05
N ASP A 49 -10.31 15.57 -0.30
CA ASP A 49 -10.00 16.29 -1.52
C ASP A 49 -10.15 15.33 -2.71
N ASN A 50 -11.11 15.61 -3.58
CA ASN A 50 -11.46 14.78 -4.73
C ASN A 50 -10.29 14.62 -5.73
N SER A 51 -9.37 15.58 -5.77
CA SER A 51 -8.17 15.50 -6.62
C SER A 51 -7.19 14.42 -6.13
N ASN A 52 -7.12 14.22 -4.81
CA ASN A 52 -6.26 13.24 -4.16
C ASN A 52 -6.86 11.83 -4.11
N ALA A 53 -8.17 11.69 -4.31
CA ALA A 53 -8.85 10.39 -4.30
C ALA A 53 -8.36 9.46 -5.42
N ILE A 54 -8.16 9.98 -6.63
CA ILE A 54 -7.68 9.20 -7.78
C ILE A 54 -6.22 8.78 -7.59
N PHE A 55 -5.38 9.69 -7.09
CA PHE A 55 -3.99 9.39 -6.77
C PHE A 55 -3.89 8.31 -5.69
N ASN A 56 -4.61 8.48 -4.58
CA ASN A 56 -4.64 7.52 -3.47
C ASN A 56 -5.18 6.15 -3.92
N TYR A 57 -6.21 6.11 -4.76
CA TYR A 57 -6.70 4.87 -5.34
C TYR A 57 -5.64 4.14 -6.17
N ARG A 58 -4.93 4.87 -7.05
CA ARG A 58 -3.84 4.32 -7.87
C ARG A 58 -2.68 3.83 -7.01
N LEU A 59 -2.28 4.59 -6.01
CA LEU A 59 -1.22 4.22 -5.07
C LEU A 59 -1.58 2.96 -4.28
N CYS A 60 -2.79 2.90 -3.71
CA CYS A 60 -3.29 1.71 -3.00
C CYS A 60 -3.37 0.48 -3.92
N ARG A 61 -3.73 0.67 -5.19
CA ARG A 61 -3.74 -0.42 -6.17
C ARG A 61 -2.34 -0.93 -6.49
N ALA A 62 -1.38 -0.03 -6.71
CA ALA A 62 0.03 -0.39 -6.92
C ALA A 62 0.61 -1.15 -5.71
N ARG A 63 0.34 -0.65 -4.48
CA ARG A 63 0.77 -1.30 -3.24
C ARG A 63 0.21 -2.71 -3.12
N ARG A 64 -1.10 -2.90 -3.34
CA ARG A 64 -1.73 -4.22 -3.34
C ARG A 64 -1.11 -5.16 -4.37
N THR A 65 -0.81 -4.67 -5.58
CA THR A 65 -0.14 -5.49 -6.60
C THR A 65 1.27 -5.92 -6.18
N SER A 66 2.07 -5.01 -5.60
CA SER A 66 3.39 -5.38 -5.06
C SER A 66 3.28 -6.38 -3.91
N GLU A 67 2.38 -6.14 -2.95
CA GLU A 67 2.18 -7.02 -1.79
C GLU A 67 1.78 -8.44 -2.22
N ASN A 68 0.77 -8.57 -3.08
CA ASN A 68 0.36 -9.88 -3.60
C ASN A 68 1.49 -10.62 -4.32
N THR A 69 2.39 -9.88 -4.98
CA THR A 69 3.55 -10.47 -5.66
C THR A 69 4.60 -10.95 -4.65
N PHE A 70 4.93 -10.13 -3.65
CA PHE A 70 5.88 -10.49 -2.61
C PHE A 70 5.37 -11.61 -1.71
N ASP A 71 4.06 -11.67 -1.43
CA ASP A 71 3.45 -12.75 -0.65
C ASP A 71 3.56 -14.10 -1.38
N LEU A 72 3.35 -14.13 -2.70
CA LEU A 72 3.58 -15.34 -3.51
C LEU A 72 5.06 -15.72 -3.53
N LEU A 73 5.96 -14.74 -3.71
CA LEU A 73 7.39 -15.00 -3.68
C LEU A 73 7.84 -15.51 -2.30
N ALA A 74 7.29 -15.01 -1.20
CA ALA A 74 7.65 -15.41 0.15
C ALA A 74 7.09 -16.77 0.56
N GLN A 75 5.92 -17.17 0.02
CA GLN A 75 5.39 -18.53 0.14
C GLN A 75 6.28 -19.56 -0.56
N VAL A 76 6.87 -19.20 -1.71
CA VAL A 76 7.78 -20.06 -2.48
C VAL A 76 9.20 -20.03 -1.90
N PHE A 77 9.69 -18.85 -1.51
CA PHE A 77 11.02 -18.62 -0.97
C PHE A 77 10.93 -18.05 0.44
N ARG A 78 10.88 -18.94 1.44
CA ARG A 78 10.82 -18.58 2.87
C ARG A 78 11.93 -17.65 3.35
N ILE A 79 13.04 -17.54 2.59
CA ILE A 79 14.13 -16.61 2.86
C ILE A 79 13.69 -15.13 2.80
N ILE A 80 12.64 -14.81 2.04
CA ILE A 80 12.08 -13.44 1.93
C ILE A 80 11.38 -13.00 3.23
N TYR A 81 10.95 -13.93 4.09
CA TYR A 81 10.38 -13.61 5.41
C TYR A 81 11.44 -13.37 6.49
N THR A 82 12.70 -13.71 6.22
CA THR A 82 13.79 -13.48 7.19
C THR A 82 14.40 -12.11 6.98
N PRO A 83 14.79 -11.37 8.03
CA PRO A 83 15.55 -10.15 7.88
C PRO A 83 16.89 -10.49 7.22
N ILE A 84 17.01 -10.15 5.94
CA ILE A 84 18.23 -10.38 5.16
C ILE A 84 19.13 -9.17 5.39
N ASN A 85 20.31 -9.40 5.97
CA ASN A 85 21.35 -8.38 6.08
C ASN A 85 22.01 -8.16 4.71
N LEU A 86 21.27 -7.50 3.80
CA LEU A 86 21.68 -7.25 2.43
C LEU A 86 21.82 -5.75 2.18
N LEU A 87 22.81 -5.36 1.38
CA LEU A 87 22.93 -3.99 0.90
C LEU A 87 21.80 -3.69 -0.09
N PRO A 88 21.21 -2.48 -0.05
CA PRO A 88 20.11 -2.10 -0.95
C PRO A 88 20.48 -2.23 -2.43
N GLU A 89 21.77 -2.12 -2.77
CA GLU A 89 22.33 -2.30 -4.12
C GLU A 89 22.13 -3.71 -4.69
N THR A 90 21.97 -4.73 -3.84
CA THR A 90 21.87 -6.14 -4.25
C THR A 90 20.46 -6.70 -4.09
N VAL A 91 19.53 -5.91 -3.55
CA VAL A 91 18.14 -6.34 -3.36
C VAL A 91 17.45 -6.56 -4.70
N ASP A 92 17.70 -5.70 -5.68
CA ASP A 92 17.12 -5.80 -7.02
C ASP A 92 17.49 -7.13 -7.69
N ASP A 93 18.75 -7.54 -7.60
CA ASP A 93 19.23 -8.82 -8.12
C ASP A 93 18.53 -10.01 -7.45
N VAL A 94 18.36 -9.95 -6.13
CA VAL A 94 17.65 -11.02 -5.38
C VAL A 94 16.19 -11.12 -5.82
N ILE A 95 15.51 -9.99 -6.05
CA ILE A 95 14.13 -10.00 -6.55
C ILE A 95 14.06 -10.56 -7.96
N ILE A 96 14.95 -10.14 -8.87
CA ILE A 96 14.99 -10.63 -10.25
C ILE A 96 15.25 -12.14 -10.27
N VAL A 97 16.25 -12.62 -9.52
CA VAL A 97 16.57 -14.05 -9.42
C VAL A 97 15.39 -14.84 -8.86
N SER A 98 14.70 -14.31 -7.84
CA SER A 98 13.50 -14.94 -7.27
C SER A 98 12.38 -15.07 -8.31
N CYS A 99 12.14 -14.03 -9.12
CA CYS A 99 11.19 -14.06 -10.22
C CYS A 99 11.58 -15.07 -11.31
N CYS A 100 12.85 -15.08 -11.72
CA CYS A 100 13.36 -16.03 -12.71
C CYS A 100 13.23 -17.48 -12.23
N PHE A 101 13.55 -17.76 -10.96
CA PHE A 101 13.45 -19.10 -10.40
C PHE A 101 12.01 -19.55 -10.23
N HIS A 102 11.11 -18.65 -9.82
CA HIS A 102 9.68 -18.92 -9.80
C HIS A 102 9.17 -19.32 -11.19
N ASN A 103 9.55 -18.57 -12.22
CA ASN A 103 9.16 -18.87 -13.60
C ASN A 103 9.75 -20.21 -14.10
N LEU A 104 11.01 -20.52 -13.74
CA LEU A 104 11.64 -21.79 -14.11
C LEU A 104 10.96 -22.99 -13.43
N LEU A 105 10.66 -22.88 -12.13
CA LEU A 105 9.91 -23.91 -11.39
C LEU A 105 8.48 -24.06 -11.92
N ARG A 106 7.87 -22.94 -12.34
CA ARG A 106 6.59 -22.92 -13.03
C ARG A 106 6.65 -23.77 -14.29
N ASP A 107 7.58 -23.49 -15.19
CA ASP A 107 7.68 -24.21 -16.47
C ASP A 107 8.07 -25.70 -16.27
N ALA A 108 8.93 -25.99 -15.29
CA ALA A 108 9.36 -27.34 -14.95
C ALA A 108 8.24 -28.22 -14.39
N TYR A 109 7.26 -27.65 -13.67
CA TYR A 109 6.11 -28.41 -13.18
C TYR A 109 4.96 -28.46 -14.21
N ILE A 110 4.82 -27.47 -15.11
CA ILE A 110 3.83 -27.48 -16.20
C ILE A 110 4.19 -28.60 -17.18
N SER A 111 5.48 -28.75 -17.48
CA SER A 111 5.98 -29.82 -18.33
C SER A 111 5.82 -31.22 -17.72
N LYS A 112 5.80 -31.37 -16.39
CA LYS A 112 5.66 -32.66 -15.71
C LYS A 112 4.21 -33.07 -15.41
N ALA A 113 3.36 -32.14 -14.99
CA ALA A 113 2.01 -32.43 -14.49
C ALA A 113 0.88 -32.14 -15.52
N GLY A 114 1.22 -31.50 -16.64
CA GLY A 114 0.26 -30.99 -17.61
C GLY A 114 -0.44 -29.71 -17.13
N PRO A 115 -0.96 -28.87 -18.05
CA PRO A 115 -1.47 -27.53 -17.73
C PRO A 115 -2.69 -27.52 -16.80
N SER A 116 -3.45 -28.62 -16.71
CA SER A 116 -4.68 -28.72 -15.93
C SER A 116 -4.44 -28.72 -14.41
N TYR A 117 -3.41 -29.42 -13.93
CA TYR A 117 -3.16 -29.58 -12.49
C TYR A 117 -2.63 -28.28 -11.86
N TYR A 118 -1.80 -27.55 -12.63
CA TYR A 118 -1.17 -26.33 -12.18
C TYR A 118 -2.17 -25.19 -11.96
N HIS A 119 -3.14 -25.03 -12.86
CA HIS A 119 -4.17 -24.00 -12.74
C HIS A 119 -4.98 -24.18 -11.45
N GLU A 120 -5.32 -25.44 -11.11
CA GLU A 120 -6.09 -25.78 -9.92
C GLU A 120 -5.27 -25.57 -8.64
N HIS A 121 -4.05 -26.10 -8.57
CA HIS A 121 -3.21 -25.96 -7.37
C HIS A 121 -2.73 -24.52 -7.12
N TYR A 122 -2.46 -23.75 -8.17
CA TYR A 122 -2.08 -22.34 -8.05
C TYR A 122 -3.27 -21.47 -7.65
N GLN A 123 -4.47 -21.74 -8.18
CA GLN A 123 -5.69 -21.12 -7.69
C GLN A 123 -5.94 -21.45 -6.23
N THR A 124 -5.67 -22.69 -5.79
CA THR A 124 -5.80 -23.06 -4.38
C THR A 124 -4.79 -22.29 -3.53
N LEU A 125 -3.52 -22.19 -3.90
CA LEU A 125 -2.53 -21.35 -3.20
C LEU A 125 -2.94 -19.87 -3.15
N CYS A 126 -3.45 -19.32 -4.26
CA CYS A 126 -4.00 -17.95 -4.29
C CYS A 126 -5.26 -17.79 -3.41
N LYS A 127 -6.04 -18.86 -3.19
CA LYS A 127 -7.23 -18.86 -2.32
C LYS A 127 -6.91 -19.05 -0.83
N ILE A 128 -5.73 -19.54 -0.47
CA ILE A 128 -5.29 -19.69 0.93
C ILE A 128 -4.98 -18.32 1.58
N HIS A 129 -4.91 -17.24 0.80
CA HIS A 129 -5.08 -15.87 1.27
C HIS A 129 -6.50 -15.35 0.96
N PRO A 130 -7.51 -15.71 1.78
CA PRO A 130 -8.82 -15.09 1.67
C PRO A 130 -8.71 -13.69 2.25
N GLN A 131 -8.33 -12.71 1.44
CA GLN A 131 -8.87 -11.33 1.44
C GLN A 131 -8.18 -10.53 0.33
N THR A 132 -8.77 -10.50 -0.87
CA THR A 132 -8.56 -9.37 -1.78
C THR A 132 -9.83 -9.14 -2.59
N ILE A 133 -10.62 -8.16 -2.14
CA ILE A 133 -11.50 -7.35 -2.98
C ILE A 133 -10.68 -6.17 -3.49
#